data_AF-A0A3C0ZUA0-F1
#
_entry.id   AF-A0A3C0ZUA0-F1
#
_cell.length_a   1.000
_cell.length_b   1.000
_cell.length_c   1.000
_cell.angle_alpha   90.00
_cell.angle_beta   90.00
_cell.angle_gamma   90.00
#
_symmetry.space_group_name_H-M   'P 1'
#
loop_
_entity.id
_entity.type
_entity.pdbx_description
1 polymer ?
#
loop_
_entity_poly.entity_id
_entity_poly.type
_entity_poly.pdbx_seq_one_letter_code
_entity_poly.pdbx_strand_id
1 'polypeptide(L)'
;MQACSWKNERVKMGKKDPEHKALIPLVIPAYEPDERMTKLFEEFKEKGIHDVILIDDGSGEAYREVFRKAEEILQEIGGEFLTHEKNKGKGGA
;
A
#
# COMPACT_ATOMS: atom_id res chain seq x y z
N MET A 1 -26.93 -12.97 -39.48
CA MET A 1 -26.08 -12.26 -38.50
C MET A 1 -26.06 -13.11 -37.23
N GLN A 2 -24.91 -13.71 -36.92
CA GLN A 2 -24.79 -14.74 -35.90
C GLN A 2 -24.87 -14.14 -34.49
N ALA A 3 -25.76 -14.70 -33.68
CA ALA A 3 -25.71 -14.58 -32.23
C ALA A 3 -24.47 -15.34 -31.72
N CYS A 4 -23.55 -14.65 -31.06
CA CYS A 4 -22.46 -15.29 -30.34
C CYS A 4 -23.03 -15.97 -29.10
N SER A 5 -23.32 -17.27 -29.25
CA SER A 5 -23.67 -18.18 -28.16
C SER A 5 -22.47 -18.33 -27.22
N TRP A 6 -22.57 -17.80 -26.01
CA TRP A 6 -21.64 -18.11 -24.92
C TRP A 6 -21.77 -19.58 -24.56
N LYS A 7 -20.84 -20.42 -25.05
CA LYS A 7 -20.68 -21.78 -24.54
C LYS A 7 -19.94 -21.69 -23.20
N ASN A 8 -20.59 -22.26 -22.19
CA ASN A 8 -20.10 -22.40 -20.83
C ASN A 8 -18.93 -23.39 -20.80
N GLU A 9 -17.78 -22.96 -21.30
CA GLU A 9 -16.57 -23.76 -21.30
C GLU A 9 -15.90 -23.56 -19.95
N ARG A 10 -16.18 -24.51 -19.06
CA ARG A 10 -15.58 -24.66 -17.74
C ARG A 10 -14.06 -24.67 -17.94
N VAL A 11 -13.44 -23.50 -17.78
CA VAL A 11 -11.99 -23.31 -17.85
C VAL A 11 -11.39 -24.38 -16.96
N LYS A 12 -10.69 -25.34 -17.57
CA LYS A 12 -9.91 -26.32 -16.83
C LYS A 12 -8.79 -25.54 -16.17
N MET A 13 -9.05 -25.11 -14.94
CA MET A 13 -8.06 -24.49 -14.07
C MET A 13 -6.90 -25.47 -14.01
N GLY A 14 -5.81 -25.13 -14.70
CA GLY A 14 -4.54 -25.83 -14.56
C GLY A 14 -4.21 -25.90 -13.07
N LYS A 15 -3.52 -26.97 -12.66
CA LYS A 15 -3.05 -27.15 -11.29
C LYS A 15 -2.46 -25.82 -10.80
N LYS A 16 -3.14 -25.18 -9.84
CA LYS A 16 -2.75 -23.88 -9.30
C LYS A 16 -1.43 -24.11 -8.58
N ASP A 17 -0.34 -23.53 -9.10
CA ASP A 17 0.94 -23.52 -8.41
C ASP A 17 0.71 -23.00 -6.97
N PRO A 18 1.09 -23.75 -5.93
CA PRO A 18 0.59 -23.53 -4.57
C PRO A 18 1.13 -22.26 -3.86
N GLU A 19 1.94 -21.42 -4.52
CA GLU A 19 2.74 -20.41 -3.80
C GLU A 19 2.57 -18.95 -4.24
N HIS A 20 1.51 -18.59 -4.96
CA HIS A 20 1.10 -17.19 -4.98
C HIS A 20 0.34 -16.87 -3.69
N LYS A 21 1.09 -16.66 -2.59
CA LYS A 21 0.55 -16.14 -1.33
C LYS A 21 -0.01 -14.75 -1.64
N ALA A 22 -1.33 -14.60 -1.59
CA ALA A 22 -1.98 -13.31 -1.79
C ALA A 22 -1.61 -12.41 -0.61
N LEU A 23 -0.67 -11.49 -0.82
CA LEU A 23 -0.36 -10.42 0.14
C LEU A 23 -1.50 -9.41 0.08
N ILE A 24 -2.03 -9.04 1.25
CA ILE A 24 -3.04 -7.99 1.39
C ILE A 24 -2.32 -6.81 2.04
N PRO A 25 -1.84 -5.83 1.26
CA PRO A 25 -1.10 -4.71 1.82
C PRO A 25 -2.04 -3.81 2.64
N LEU A 26 -1.53 -3.32 3.78
CA LEU A 26 -2.23 -2.33 4.60
C LEU A 26 -1.82 -0.93 4.15
N VAL A 27 -2.71 -0.22 3.46
CA VAL A 27 -2.44 1.13 2.95
C VAL A 27 -2.96 2.18 3.94
N ILE A 28 -2.09 3.10 4.36
CA ILE A 28 -2.38 4.15 5.34
C ILE A 28 -2.08 5.52 4.71
N PRO A 29 -3.08 6.30 4.30
CA PRO A 29 -2.89 7.71 3.96
C PRO A 29 -2.69 8.55 5.23
N ALA A 30 -1.74 9.49 5.19
CA ALA A 30 -1.43 10.38 6.30
C ALA A 30 -1.33 11.83 5.82
N TYR A 31 -2.12 12.71 6.45
CA TYR A 31 -2.04 14.16 6.32
C TYR A 31 -1.74 14.77 7.69
N GLU A 32 -0.68 15.56 7.76
CA GLU A 32 -0.18 16.23 8.98
C GLU A 32 -0.03 15.27 10.19
N PRO A 33 0.75 14.17 10.07
CA PRO A 33 0.82 13.15 11.10
C PRO A 33 1.53 13.63 12.37
N ASP A 34 1.16 13.03 13.50
CA ASP A 34 1.78 13.26 14.80
C ASP A 34 2.53 12.01 15.31
N GLU A 35 3.08 12.10 16.52
CA GLU A 35 3.83 11.01 17.16
C GLU A 35 3.00 9.74 17.42
N ARG A 36 1.66 9.79 17.34
CA ARG A 36 0.83 8.60 17.51
C ARG A 36 0.98 7.66 16.33
N MET A 37 1.27 8.20 15.13
CA MET A 37 1.55 7.39 13.94
C MET A 37 2.82 6.55 14.13
N THR A 38 3.89 7.14 14.66
CA THR A 38 5.12 6.38 14.94
C THR A 38 4.89 5.29 15.98
N LYS A 39 4.08 5.55 17.03
CA LYS A 39 3.73 4.53 18.03
C LYS A 39 2.92 3.38 17.43
N LEU A 40 2.02 3.67 16.49
CA LEU A 40 1.26 2.64 15.78
C LEU A 40 2.18 1.69 15.01
N PHE A 41 3.22 2.21 14.36
CA PHE A 41 4.18 1.36 13.63
C PHE A 41 5.08 0.54 14.56
N GLU A 42 5.44 1.06 15.73
CA GLU A 42 6.10 0.24 16.76
C GLU A 42 5.20 -0.91 17.21
N GLU A 43 3.91 -0.66 17.43
CA GLU A 43 2.97 -1.73 17.75
C GLU A 43 2.83 -2.75 16.61
N PHE A 44 2.93 -2.32 15.35
CA PHE A 44 2.91 -3.22 14.20
C PHE A 44 4.13 -4.14 14.20
N LYS A 45 5.30 -3.58 14.50
CA LYS A 45 6.54 -4.32 14.69
C LYS A 45 6.41 -5.36 15.79
N GLU A 46 5.89 -4.98 16.95
CA GLU A 46 5.66 -5.90 18.07
C GLU A 46 4.65 -7.02 17.75
N LYS A 47 3.62 -6.70 16.97
CA LYS A 47 2.54 -7.65 16.60
C LYS A 47 2.86 -8.49 15.37
N GLY A 48 4.00 -8.28 14.71
CA GLY A 48 4.35 -8.96 13.46
C GLY A 48 3.38 -8.62 12.32
N ILE A 49 2.94 -7.37 12.24
CA ILE A 49 2.21 -6.85 11.08
C ILE A 49 3.24 -6.39 10.04
N HIS A 50 3.04 -6.80 8.79
CA HIS A 50 3.95 -6.56 7.67
C HIS A 50 3.20 -5.95 6.49
N ASP A 51 3.90 -5.68 5.39
CA ASP A 51 3.30 -5.25 4.11
C ASP A 51 2.47 -3.96 4.24
N VAL A 52 2.98 -3.01 5.03
CA VAL A 52 2.33 -1.72 5.29
C VAL A 52 2.83 -0.69 4.30
N ILE A 53 1.92 0.04 3.65
CA ILE A 53 2.23 1.13 2.73
C ILE A 53 1.74 2.43 3.34
N LEU A 54 2.65 3.29 3.77
CA LEU A 54 2.34 4.65 4.24
C LEU A 54 2.38 5.62 3.07
N ILE A 55 1.37 6.47 2.94
CA ILE A 55 1.28 7.48 1.88
C ILE A 55 1.20 8.88 2.50
N ASP A 56 2.15 9.77 2.18
CA ASP A 56 1.99 11.21 2.49
C ASP A 56 0.99 11.83 1.51
N ASP A 57 -0.15 12.29 2.03
CA ASP A 57 -1.27 12.89 1.29
C ASP A 57 -1.17 14.43 1.20
N GLY A 58 0.02 14.99 1.44
CA GLY A 58 0.30 16.41 1.24
C GLY A 58 0.53 17.21 2.53
N SER A 59 1.11 16.59 3.55
CA SER A 59 1.36 17.18 4.88
C SER A 59 2.32 18.37 4.87
N GLY A 60 3.19 18.46 3.85
CA GLY A 60 4.16 19.55 3.73
C GLY A 60 5.45 19.34 4.52
N GLU A 61 6.39 20.28 4.39
CA GLU A 61 7.78 20.09 4.84
C GLU A 61 7.94 19.98 6.35
N ALA A 62 7.04 20.60 7.12
CA ALA A 62 7.07 20.59 8.59
C ALA A 62 6.95 19.17 9.18
N TYR A 63 6.38 18.22 8.43
CA TYR A 63 6.12 16.86 8.88
C TYR A 63 7.14 15.84 8.37
N ARG A 64 8.15 16.28 7.58
CA ARG A 64 9.20 15.39 7.06
C ARG A 64 9.91 14.59 8.14
N GLU A 65 10.17 15.20 9.30
CA GLU A 65 10.80 14.53 10.43
C GLU A 65 9.94 13.40 11.02
N VAL A 66 8.62 13.57 11.03
CA VAL A 66 7.68 12.55 11.49
C VAL A 66 7.64 11.40 10.49
N PHE A 67 7.59 11.70 9.19
CA PHE A 67 7.63 10.70 8.13
C PHE A 67 8.95 9.93 8.08
N ARG A 68 10.10 10.58 8.29
CA ARG A 68 11.40 9.89 8.33
C ARG A 68 11.44 8.84 9.43
N LYS A 69 10.98 9.18 10.64
CA LYS A 69 10.89 8.22 11.75
C LYS A 69 9.96 7.06 11.42
N ALA A 70 8.82 7.36 10.80
CA ALA A 70 7.88 6.32 10.38
C ALA A 70 8.47 5.40 9.31
N GLU A 71 9.18 5.95 8.33
CA GLU A 71 9.88 5.19 7.29
C GLU A 71 10.93 4.25 7.88
N GLU A 72 11.73 4.71 8.84
CA GLU A 72 12.72 3.88 9.54
C GLU A 72 12.06 2.64 10.18
N ILE A 73 10.92 2.83 10.87
CA ILE A 73 10.17 1.71 11.49
C ILE A 73 9.54 0.80 10.42
N LEU A 74 9.00 1.38 9.34
CA LEU A 74 8.38 0.65 8.24
C LEU A 74 9.39 -0.28 7.55
N GLN A 75 10.62 0.18 7.32
CA GLN A 75 11.69 -0.63 6.73
C GLN A 75 12.00 -1.87 7.56
N GLU A 76 11.91 -1.79 8.89
CA GLU A 76 12.12 -2.94 9.78
C GLU A 76 11.01 -4.00 9.69
N ILE A 77 9.79 -3.60 9.29
CA ILE A 77 8.64 -4.52 9.18
C ILE A 77 8.30 -4.90 7.73
N GLY A 78 9.17 -4.56 6.77
CA GLY A 78 8.94 -4.81 5.34
C GLY A 78 7.84 -3.95 4.73
N GLY A 79 7.59 -2.76 5.30
CA GLY A 79 6.70 -1.76 4.76
C GLY A 79 7.40 -0.76 3.84
N GLU A 80 6.60 0.00 3.10
CA GLU A 80 7.06 1.03 2.18
C GLU A 80 6.45 2.39 2.54
N PHE A 81 7.25 3.45 2.36
CA PHE A 81 6.76 4.83 2.42
C PHE A 81 6.71 5.42 1.01
N LEU A 82 5.55 5.95 0.64
CA LEU A 82 5.33 6.61 -0.63
C LEU A 82 4.99 8.08 -0.38
N THR A 83 5.70 8.97 -1.03
CA THR A 83 5.33 10.38 -1.11
C THR A 83 4.61 10.61 -2.42
N HIS A 84 3.45 11.26 -2.38
CA HIS A 84 2.85 11.75 -3.61
C HIS A 84 3.61 13.02 -4.02
N GLU A 85 4.39 12.97 -5.12
CA GLU A 85 4.72 14.20 -5.83
C GLU A 85 3.38 14.84 -6.21
N LYS A 86 3.08 16.02 -5.63
CA LYS A 86 1.92 16.88 -5.94
C LYS A 86 1.26 16.48 -7.27
N ASN A 87 -0.02 16.08 -7.21
CA ASN A 87 -0.91 15.94 -8.37
C ASN A 87 -0.44 16.84 -9.52
N LYS A 88 0.17 16.29 -10.58
CA LYS A 88 0.63 17.06 -11.77
C LYS A 88 -0.54 17.50 -12.65
N GLY A 89 -1.67 17.86 -12.03
CA GLY A 89 -2.93 18.19 -12.68
C GLY A 89 -3.53 16.98 -13.41
N LYS A 90 -4.84 17.01 -13.56
CA LYS A 90 -5.52 16.20 -14.59
C LYS A 90 -5.32 16.95 -15.91
N GLY A 91 -4.10 16.90 -16.44
CA GLY A 91 -3.67 17.80 -17.50
C GLY A 91 -2.39 17.31 -18.17
N GLY A 92 -2.32 16.01 -18.46
CA GLY A 92 -1.52 15.55 -19.58
C GLY A 92 -2.30 15.86 -20.85
N ALA A 93 -2.00 17.00 -21.47
CA ALA A 93 -2.36 17.32 -22.84
C ALA A 93 -1.07 17.41 -23.66
#